data_AF-A0A954PJ75-F1
#
_entry.id   AF-A0A954PJ75-F1
#
_cell.length_a   1.000
_cell.length_b   1.000
_cell.length_c   1.000
_cell.angle_alpha   90.00
_cell.angle_beta   90.00
_cell.angle_gamma   90.00
#
_symmetry.space_group_name_H-M   'P 1'
#
loop_
_entity.id
_entity.type
_entity.pdbx_description
1 polymer ?
#
loop_
_entity_poly.entity_id
_entity_poly.type
_entity_poly.pdbx_seq_one_letter_code
_entity_poly.pdbx_strand_id
1 'polypeptide(L)'
;MLANQPSADFRPAVHRVSRLRSPFLLMTACACSCLAMAAGYWFGHQNQPTEIPAMHASSAAFSEAMAVATGPISADAEGIFFLDFITGDLQCMVYYPRAGVFGAHFFGNVAQHLGGVAGGKNNRYLMVTGQAVKSSSTAGAQPGASLVYVTDVTTGMFAAYAVPWNRNALSTNAAQRGELVYVGGGPIRKYQLPDPARNQPAVIVDPAQK
;
A
#
# COMPACT_ATOMS: atom_id res chain seq x y z
N MET A 1 35.42 -43.35 -98.07
CA MET A 1 35.95 -41.97 -97.97
C MET A 1 34.78 -41.09 -97.57
N LEU A 2 34.92 -40.33 -96.48
CA LEU A 2 33.86 -39.83 -95.60
C LEU A 2 32.67 -39.09 -96.27
N ALA A 3 31.46 -39.47 -95.85
CA ALA A 3 30.19 -38.72 -95.91
C ALA A 3 30.19 -37.60 -94.83
N ASN A 4 29.25 -36.69 -94.62
CA ASN A 4 27.87 -36.47 -95.06
C ASN A 4 27.47 -35.05 -94.58
N GLN A 5 26.71 -34.30 -95.37
CA GLN A 5 25.73 -33.27 -94.96
C GLN A 5 24.48 -33.53 -95.83
N PRO A 6 23.23 -33.10 -95.51
CA PRO A 6 22.80 -32.09 -94.53
C PRO A 6 21.53 -32.46 -93.71
N SER A 7 21.14 -31.52 -92.85
CA SER A 7 19.85 -31.22 -92.19
C SER A 7 18.63 -32.15 -92.38
N ALA A 8 18.06 -32.58 -91.25
CA ALA A 8 16.61 -32.72 -91.09
C ALA A 8 16.18 -32.50 -89.63
N ASP A 9 14.96 -31.99 -89.54
CA ASP A 9 14.29 -31.28 -88.46
C ASP A 9 13.54 -32.27 -87.54
N PHE A 10 13.60 -32.09 -86.21
CA PHE A 10 12.64 -32.73 -85.29
C PHE A 10 12.52 -31.97 -83.95
N ARG A 11 11.35 -31.36 -83.72
CA ARG A 11 10.96 -30.71 -82.47
C ARG A 11 10.08 -31.64 -81.62
N PRO A 12 10.26 -31.67 -80.30
CA PRO A 12 9.16 -31.95 -79.38
C PRO A 12 8.76 -30.73 -78.54
N ALA A 13 7.45 -30.53 -78.43
CA ALA A 13 6.80 -29.46 -77.70
C ALA A 13 6.96 -29.64 -76.17
N VAL A 14 7.43 -28.60 -75.48
CA VAL A 14 7.45 -28.55 -74.01
C VAL A 14 6.35 -27.61 -73.53
N HIS A 15 5.34 -28.19 -72.89
CA HIS A 15 4.25 -27.49 -72.21
C HIS A 15 4.80 -26.62 -71.08
N ARG A 16 4.72 -25.30 -71.22
CA ARG A 16 5.14 -24.32 -70.21
C ARG A 16 3.98 -24.06 -69.25
N VAL A 17 4.00 -24.68 -68.06
CA VAL A 17 3.13 -24.31 -66.94
C VAL A 17 3.72 -23.06 -66.27
N SER A 18 3.32 -21.88 -66.72
CA SER A 18 3.63 -20.63 -66.02
C SER A 18 2.64 -20.43 -64.88
N ARG A 19 3.09 -20.79 -63.67
CA ARG A 19 2.43 -20.48 -62.40
C ARG A 19 2.22 -18.95 -62.30
N LEU A 20 0.96 -18.55 -62.15
CA LEU A 20 0.52 -17.19 -61.90
C LEU A 20 1.03 -16.76 -60.51
N ARG A 21 2.20 -16.09 -60.46
CA ARG A 21 2.72 -15.44 -59.25
C ARG A 21 2.22 -14.00 -59.24
N SER A 22 1.06 -13.75 -58.63
CA SER A 22 0.59 -12.39 -58.34
C SER A 22 1.11 -11.95 -56.97
N PRO A 23 2.00 -10.93 -56.89
CA PRO A 23 2.55 -10.43 -55.63
C PRO A 23 1.52 -9.65 -54.79
N PHE A 24 0.36 -9.31 -55.36
CA PHE A 24 -0.68 -8.54 -54.67
C PHE A 24 -1.40 -9.34 -53.57
N LEU A 25 -1.41 -10.67 -53.65
CA LEU A 25 -2.14 -11.51 -52.70
C LEU A 25 -1.37 -11.77 -51.39
N LEU A 26 -0.05 -11.54 -51.38
CA LEU A 26 0.79 -11.75 -50.19
C LEU A 26 0.85 -10.52 -49.27
N MET A 27 0.66 -9.32 -49.83
CA MET A 27 0.83 -8.06 -49.09
C MET A 27 -0.42 -7.68 -48.28
N THR A 28 -1.60 -8.08 -48.75
CA THR A 28 -2.88 -7.88 -48.03
C THR A 28 -3.00 -8.75 -46.77
N ALA A 29 -2.36 -9.93 -46.74
CA ALA A 29 -2.38 -10.81 -45.57
C ALA A 29 -1.57 -10.25 -44.39
N CYS A 30 -0.51 -9.48 -44.64
CA CYS A 30 0.36 -8.92 -43.59
C CYS A 30 -0.23 -7.67 -42.92
N ALA A 31 -0.99 -6.86 -43.67
CA ALA A 31 -1.61 -5.66 -43.12
C ALA A 31 -2.75 -5.99 -42.13
N CYS A 32 -3.53 -7.06 -42.38
CA CYS A 32 -4.61 -7.47 -41.49
C CYS A 32 -4.11 -8.06 -40.17
N SER A 33 -2.97 -8.75 -40.15
CA SER A 33 -2.41 -9.33 -38.93
C SER A 33 -1.82 -8.26 -37.98
N CYS A 34 -1.20 -7.20 -38.51
CA CYS A 34 -0.70 -6.09 -37.70
C CYS A 34 -1.83 -5.30 -37.01
N LEU A 35 -2.95 -5.07 -37.70
CA LEU A 35 -4.11 -4.40 -37.13
C LEU A 35 -4.78 -5.22 -36.02
N ALA A 36 -4.88 -6.55 -36.19
CA ALA A 36 -5.41 -7.44 -35.16
C ALA A 36 -4.54 -7.49 -33.90
N MET A 37 -3.21 -7.49 -34.05
CA MET A 37 -2.28 -7.45 -32.91
C MET A 37 -2.31 -6.11 -32.16
N ALA A 38 -2.38 -4.99 -32.89
CA ALA A 38 -2.48 -3.66 -32.27
C ALA A 38 -3.79 -3.48 -31.49
N ALA A 39 -4.92 -3.96 -32.05
CA ALA A 39 -6.20 -3.96 -31.36
C ALA A 39 -6.18 -4.88 -30.12
N GLY A 40 -5.62 -6.09 -30.23
CA GLY A 40 -5.48 -7.01 -29.10
C GLY A 40 -4.61 -6.44 -27.96
N TYR A 41 -3.55 -5.69 -28.29
CA TYR A 41 -2.70 -5.03 -27.29
C TYR A 41 -3.44 -3.88 -26.60
N TRP A 42 -4.20 -3.07 -27.34
CA TRP A 42 -4.98 -1.97 -26.79
C TRP A 42 -6.16 -2.45 -25.93
N PHE A 43 -6.89 -3.46 -26.39
CA PHE A 43 -8.02 -4.04 -25.63
C PHE A 43 -7.55 -4.95 -24.48
N GLY A 44 -6.42 -5.63 -24.61
CA GLY A 44 -5.86 -6.49 -23.56
C GLY A 44 -5.26 -5.71 -22.38
N HIS A 45 -4.78 -4.48 -22.60
CA HIS A 45 -4.22 -3.67 -21.53
C HIS A 45 -5.28 -3.04 -20.60
N GLN A 46 -6.54 -2.98 -21.03
CA GLN A 46 -7.65 -2.43 -20.23
C GLN A 46 -8.14 -3.37 -19.13
N ASN A 47 -7.85 -4.67 -19.23
CA ASN A 47 -8.19 -5.66 -18.20
C ASN A 47 -6.92 -6.12 -17.48
N GLN A 48 -6.28 -5.23 -16.73
CA GLN A 48 -5.45 -5.69 -15.61
C GLN A 48 -6.40 -6.32 -14.58
N PRO A 49 -6.20 -7.59 -14.18
CA PRO A 49 -6.86 -8.11 -13.00
C PRO A 49 -6.54 -7.15 -11.86
N THR A 50 -7.57 -6.55 -11.27
CA THR A 50 -7.42 -5.82 -10.03
C THR A 50 -6.80 -6.79 -9.04
N GLU A 51 -5.52 -6.62 -8.71
CA GLU A 51 -4.91 -7.33 -7.60
C GLU A 51 -5.80 -7.04 -6.40
N ILE A 52 -6.48 -8.07 -5.90
CA ILE A 52 -7.23 -7.97 -4.66
C ILE A 52 -6.15 -7.60 -3.63
N PRO A 53 -6.20 -6.41 -3.01
CA PRO A 53 -5.18 -6.02 -2.05
C PRO A 53 -5.10 -7.12 -1.00
N ALA A 54 -3.90 -7.64 -0.77
CA ALA A 54 -3.67 -8.70 0.20
C ALA A 54 -4.41 -8.35 1.50
N MET A 55 -5.17 -9.31 2.00
CA MET A 55 -6.01 -9.15 3.18
C MET A 55 -5.13 -8.83 4.40
N HIS A 56 -4.93 -7.54 4.67
CA HIS A 56 -4.21 -7.06 5.84
C HIS A 56 -5.13 -7.16 7.06
N ALA A 57 -5.14 -8.31 7.73
CA ALA A 57 -5.84 -8.44 9.00
C ALA A 57 -4.99 -7.77 10.08
N SER A 58 -5.31 -6.51 10.41
CA SER A 58 -4.89 -5.92 11.68
C SER A 58 -5.59 -6.67 12.80
N SER A 59 -4.85 -7.49 13.54
CA SER A 59 -5.39 -8.24 14.68
C SER A 59 -5.28 -7.39 15.95
N ALA A 60 -6.21 -7.56 16.89
CA ALA A 60 -6.12 -6.93 18.21
C ALA A 60 -6.55 -7.92 19.29
N ALA A 61 -5.88 -7.87 20.44
CA ALA A 61 -6.22 -8.64 21.63
C ALA A 61 -5.92 -7.80 22.87
N PHE A 62 -6.58 -8.09 23.99
CA PHE A 62 -6.36 -7.36 25.23
C PHE A 62 -6.52 -8.28 26.45
N SER A 63 -5.95 -7.83 27.57
CA SER A 63 -6.14 -8.38 28.91
C SER A 63 -6.50 -7.24 29.86
N GLU A 64 -6.55 -7.51 31.17
CA GLU A 64 -6.83 -6.48 32.17
C GLU A 64 -5.70 -5.47 32.36
N ALA A 65 -4.47 -5.81 31.97
CA ALA A 65 -3.29 -4.96 32.19
C ALA A 65 -2.71 -4.37 30.89
N MET A 66 -2.97 -5.00 29.74
CA MET A 66 -2.35 -4.61 28.49
C MET A 66 -3.25 -4.88 27.27
N ALA A 67 -3.05 -4.11 26.21
CA ALA A 67 -3.57 -4.42 24.88
C ALA A 67 -2.44 -4.61 23.86
N VAL A 68 -2.72 -5.41 22.83
CA VAL A 68 -1.86 -5.62 21.68
C VAL A 68 -2.65 -5.47 20.40
N ALA A 69 -2.05 -4.86 19.37
CA ALA A 69 -2.64 -4.78 18.04
C ALA A 69 -1.54 -4.86 16.97
N THR A 70 -1.85 -5.39 15.79
CA THR A 70 -0.95 -5.38 14.64
C THR A 70 -1.47 -4.44 13.55
N GLY A 71 -0.58 -3.82 12.79
CA GLY A 71 -0.96 -2.92 11.71
C GLY A 71 0.13 -2.79 10.64
N PRO A 72 -0.24 -2.59 9.37
CA PRO A 72 0.73 -2.45 8.29
C PRO A 72 1.51 -1.14 8.44
N ILE A 73 2.85 -1.20 8.46
CA ILE A 73 3.71 0.00 8.51
C ILE A 73 4.11 0.42 7.10
N SER A 74 4.40 -0.55 6.25
CA SER A 74 4.64 -0.36 4.83
C SER A 74 4.23 -1.61 4.06
N ALA A 75 4.44 -1.62 2.74
CA ALA A 75 4.14 -2.81 1.93
C ALA A 75 4.94 -4.04 2.38
N ASP A 76 6.14 -3.83 2.94
CA ASP A 76 7.08 -4.89 3.30
C ASP A 76 7.27 -5.05 4.81
N ALA A 77 6.47 -4.36 5.63
CA ALA A 77 6.69 -4.34 7.09
C ALA A 77 5.38 -4.20 7.87
N GLU A 78 5.27 -5.01 8.93
CA GLU A 78 4.17 -4.97 9.89
C GLU A 78 4.70 -4.53 11.27
N GLY A 79 3.89 -3.72 11.94
CA GLY A 79 4.15 -3.23 13.28
C GLY A 79 3.22 -3.92 14.28
N ILE A 80 3.78 -4.27 15.42
CA ILE A 80 3.04 -4.72 16.60
C ILE A 80 3.04 -3.59 17.63
N PHE A 81 1.86 -3.27 18.15
CA PHE A 81 1.61 -2.21 19.11
C PHE A 81 1.29 -2.83 20.45
N PHE A 82 1.88 -2.32 21.52
CA PHE A 82 1.62 -2.69 22.90
C PHE A 82 1.19 -1.47 23.69
N LEU A 83 0.13 -1.60 24.47
CA LEU A 83 -0.33 -0.55 25.38
C LEU A 83 -0.38 -1.11 26.80
N ASP A 84 0.38 -0.49 27.71
CA ASP A 84 0.32 -0.75 29.15
C ASP A 84 -0.78 0.11 29.77
N PHE A 85 -1.74 -0.54 30.45
CA PHE A 85 -2.86 0.15 31.07
C PHE A 85 -2.51 0.85 32.38
N ILE A 86 -1.42 0.44 33.04
CA ILE A 86 -0.97 1.04 34.29
C ILE A 86 -0.26 2.37 33.99
N THR A 87 0.75 2.36 33.14
CA THR A 87 1.54 3.56 32.86
C THR A 87 0.94 4.42 31.75
N GLY A 88 0.14 3.83 30.85
CA GLY A 88 -0.27 4.46 29.60
C GLY A 88 0.81 4.44 28.53
N ASP A 89 1.87 3.65 28.69
CA ASP A 89 2.94 3.56 27.71
C ASP A 89 2.47 2.79 26.47
N LEU A 90 2.61 3.44 25.32
CA LEU A 90 2.31 2.89 24.01
C LEU A 90 3.62 2.65 23.28
N GLN A 91 3.84 1.42 22.84
CA GLN A 91 5.03 1.01 22.09
C GLN A 91 4.61 0.42 20.74
N CYS A 92 5.44 0.62 19.73
CA CYS A 92 5.33 0.00 18.42
C CYS A 92 6.68 -0.60 18.03
N MET A 93 6.71 -1.90 17.79
CA MET A 93 7.89 -2.58 17.27
C MET A 93 7.61 -3.01 15.83
N VAL A 94 8.58 -2.83 14.93
CA VAL A 94 8.41 -3.19 13.52
C VAL A 94 9.37 -4.30 13.14
N TYR A 95 8.81 -5.40 12.63
CA TYR A 95 9.59 -6.53 12.16
C TYR A 95 10.17 -6.24 10.77
N TYR A 96 11.45 -6.54 10.58
CA TYR A 96 12.16 -6.40 9.30
C TYR A 96 12.28 -7.79 8.66
N PRO A 97 11.45 -8.15 7.67
CA PRO A 97 11.40 -9.53 7.17
C PRO A 97 12.71 -9.99 6.53
N ARG A 98 13.47 -9.08 5.92
CA ARG A 98 14.75 -9.40 5.26
C ARG A 98 15.86 -9.72 6.25
N ALA A 99 15.88 -9.05 7.41
CA ALA A 99 16.89 -9.24 8.44
C ALA A 99 16.46 -10.24 9.51
N GLY A 100 15.18 -10.60 9.58
CA GLY A 100 14.65 -11.54 10.57
C GLY A 100 14.61 -10.98 12.00
N VAL A 101 14.64 -9.66 12.18
CA VAL A 101 14.74 -8.98 13.49
C VAL A 101 13.71 -7.85 13.62
N PHE A 102 13.42 -7.43 14.85
CA PHE A 102 12.75 -6.16 15.09
C PHE A 102 13.74 -5.01 14.91
N GLY A 103 13.66 -4.32 13.78
CA GLY A 103 14.60 -3.26 13.40
C GLY A 103 14.15 -1.85 13.78
N ALA A 104 12.89 -1.68 14.20
CA ALA A 104 12.40 -0.38 14.65
C ALA A 104 11.60 -0.45 15.95
N HIS A 105 11.72 0.61 16.75
CA HIS A 105 10.99 0.79 18.01
C HIS A 105 10.53 2.23 18.17
N PHE A 106 9.23 2.45 18.22
CA PHE A 106 8.60 3.75 18.47
C PHE A 106 7.79 3.70 19.75
N PHE A 107 7.74 4.81 20.49
CA PHE A 107 7.12 4.83 21.81
C PHE A 107 6.43 6.17 22.09
N GLY A 108 5.53 6.19 23.07
CA GLY A 108 4.86 7.40 23.55
C GLY A 108 4.04 7.07 24.79
N ASN A 109 3.40 8.09 25.39
CA ASN A 109 2.51 7.87 26.52
C ASN A 109 1.14 8.49 26.24
N VAL A 110 0.09 7.67 26.30
CA VAL A 110 -1.27 8.07 25.90
C VAL A 110 -1.97 8.92 26.95
N ALA A 111 -1.55 8.85 28.22
CA ALA A 111 -2.20 9.56 29.31
C ALA A 111 -2.20 11.08 29.08
N GLN A 112 -1.14 11.58 28.43
CA GLN A 112 -0.97 13.00 28.09
C GLN A 112 -2.12 13.57 27.23
N HIS A 113 -2.78 12.73 26.43
CA HIS A 113 -3.86 13.16 25.52
C HIS A 113 -5.24 12.64 25.91
N LEU A 114 -5.32 11.72 26.88
CA LEU A 114 -6.59 11.10 27.29
C LEU A 114 -7.19 11.68 28.57
N GLY A 115 -6.59 12.75 29.11
CA GLY A 115 -7.09 13.49 30.27
C GLY A 115 -6.92 12.75 31.61
N GLY A 116 -6.35 11.55 31.59
CA GLY A 116 -5.97 10.81 32.80
C GLY A 116 -4.57 11.18 33.27
N VAL A 117 -4.32 11.06 34.58
CA VAL A 117 -2.95 11.06 35.11
C VAL A 117 -2.32 9.72 34.75
N ALA A 118 -1.07 9.70 34.27
CA ALA A 118 -0.32 8.45 34.09
C ALA A 118 -0.26 7.70 35.44
N GLY A 119 -0.63 6.41 35.47
CA GLY A 119 -0.80 5.68 36.74
C GLY A 119 -2.11 5.94 37.49
N GLY A 120 -3.07 6.62 36.87
CA GLY A 120 -4.40 6.86 37.42
C GLY A 120 -5.13 5.56 37.73
N LYS A 121 -5.63 5.43 38.97
CA LYS A 121 -6.16 4.17 39.54
C LYS A 121 -7.37 3.56 38.82
N ASN A 122 -7.91 4.21 37.78
CA ASN A 122 -9.15 3.84 37.09
C ASN A 122 -9.11 4.03 35.55
N ASN A 123 -7.95 4.22 34.94
CA ASN A 123 -7.90 4.37 33.48
C ASN A 123 -8.22 3.01 32.84
N ARG A 124 -9.12 2.99 31.86
CA ARG A 124 -9.49 1.77 31.14
C ARG A 124 -9.32 2.05 29.67
N TYR A 125 -8.30 1.45 29.05
CA TYR A 125 -8.03 1.73 27.65
C TYR A 125 -8.65 0.69 26.71
N LEU A 126 -9.03 1.15 25.51
CA LEU A 126 -9.22 0.31 24.34
C LEU A 126 -8.24 0.78 23.26
N MET A 127 -7.67 -0.17 22.52
CA MET A 127 -6.72 0.09 21.45
C MET A 127 -7.10 -0.70 20.20
N VAL A 128 -7.04 -0.03 19.06
CA VAL A 128 -7.16 -0.65 17.73
C VAL A 128 -6.22 0.03 16.74
N THR A 129 -5.85 -0.68 15.69
CA THR A 129 -5.09 -0.15 14.56
C THR A 129 -6.03 0.04 13.37
N GLY A 130 -5.71 0.99 12.49
CA GLY A 130 -6.43 1.17 11.24
C GLY A 130 -5.53 1.72 10.15
N GLN A 131 -5.91 1.54 8.89
CA GLN A 131 -5.09 1.96 7.77
C GLN A 131 -5.13 3.48 7.57
N ALA A 132 -3.95 4.04 7.31
CA ALA A 132 -3.76 5.42 6.91
C ALA A 132 -3.33 5.44 5.44
N VAL A 133 -4.15 6.03 4.57
CA VAL A 133 -3.76 6.18 3.15
C VAL A 133 -2.65 7.22 3.08
N LYS A 134 -1.54 6.86 2.44
CA LYS A 134 -0.38 7.73 2.25
C LYS A 134 -0.80 8.96 1.45
N SER A 135 -0.54 10.16 1.98
CA SER A 135 -0.38 11.34 1.13
C SER A 135 0.97 11.21 0.42
N SER A 136 0.97 11.27 -0.91
CA SER A 136 2.17 11.19 -1.74
C SER A 136 3.02 12.46 -1.58
N SER A 137 3.82 12.58 -0.51
CA SER A 137 4.79 13.67 -0.37
C SER A 137 6.23 13.15 -0.46
N THR A 138 6.96 13.62 -1.46
CA THR A 138 8.24 13.04 -1.95
C THR A 138 9.47 13.36 -1.10
N ALA A 139 9.35 13.89 0.13
CA ALA A 139 10.52 14.23 0.95
C ALA A 139 10.25 14.11 2.46
N GLY A 140 10.92 13.17 3.13
CA GLY A 140 10.93 13.02 4.59
C GLY A 140 10.58 11.62 5.10
N ALA A 141 10.71 11.41 6.42
CA ALA A 141 10.11 10.25 7.10
C ALA A 141 8.59 10.39 6.97
N GLN A 142 7.97 9.47 6.23
CA GLN A 142 6.54 9.46 6.02
C GLN A 142 5.86 8.73 7.17
N PRO A 143 4.65 9.12 7.58
CA PRO A 143 3.83 8.27 8.43
C PRO A 143 3.72 6.87 7.84
N GLY A 144 3.84 5.85 8.69
CA GLY A 144 3.55 4.47 8.34
C GLY A 144 2.11 4.32 7.85
N ALA A 145 1.83 3.23 7.16
CA ALA A 145 0.52 2.93 6.58
C ALA A 145 -0.58 2.62 7.62
N SER A 146 -0.28 2.69 8.92
CA SER A 146 -1.21 2.44 10.02
C SER A 146 -1.18 3.59 11.02
N LEU A 147 -2.37 3.94 11.50
CA LEU A 147 -2.57 4.65 12.75
C LEU A 147 -2.89 3.66 13.85
N VAL A 148 -2.55 4.01 15.09
CA VAL A 148 -3.06 3.37 16.30
C VAL A 148 -3.99 4.35 17.00
N TYR A 149 -5.20 3.90 17.27
CA TYR A 149 -6.24 4.64 17.97
C TYR A 149 -6.35 4.08 19.38
N VAL A 150 -6.26 4.96 20.37
CA VAL A 150 -6.40 4.62 21.77
C VAL A 150 -7.51 5.48 22.37
N THR A 151 -8.38 4.86 23.15
CA THR A 151 -9.37 5.58 23.94
C THR A 151 -9.30 5.18 25.40
N ASP A 152 -9.48 6.13 26.30
CA ASP A 152 -9.82 5.85 27.69
C ASP A 152 -11.34 5.87 27.83
N VAL A 153 -11.93 4.70 28.10
CA VAL A 153 -13.39 4.56 28.24
C VAL A 153 -13.92 5.20 29.51
N THR A 154 -13.04 5.47 30.49
CA THR A 154 -13.42 6.16 31.73
C THR A 154 -13.58 7.65 31.48
N THR A 155 -12.64 8.30 30.79
CA THR A 155 -12.72 9.73 30.48
C THR A 155 -13.54 10.03 29.23
N GLY A 156 -13.71 9.04 28.34
CA GLY A 156 -14.38 9.21 27.04
C GLY A 156 -13.54 10.00 26.04
N MET A 157 -12.22 10.09 26.25
CA MET A 157 -11.27 10.73 25.35
C MET A 157 -10.66 9.69 24.41
N PHE A 158 -10.25 10.12 23.21
CA PHE A 158 -9.46 9.31 22.29
C PHE A 158 -8.27 10.10 21.74
N ALA A 159 -7.24 9.37 21.33
CA ALA A 159 -6.05 9.89 20.68
C ALA A 159 -5.60 8.91 19.58
N ALA A 160 -5.10 9.46 18.48
CA ALA A 160 -4.54 8.72 17.36
C ALA A 160 -3.05 9.04 17.21
N TYR A 161 -2.25 8.02 16.93
CA TYR A 161 -0.81 8.15 16.72
C TYR A 161 -0.36 7.49 15.42
N ALA A 162 0.59 8.14 14.75
CA ALA A 162 1.26 7.63 13.56
C ALA A 162 2.66 7.15 13.89
N VAL A 163 3.14 6.17 13.13
CA VAL A 163 4.52 5.69 13.20
C VAL A 163 5.39 6.52 12.24
N PRO A 164 6.41 7.26 12.70
CA PRO A 164 7.31 7.99 11.80
C PRO A 164 8.25 7.01 11.09
N TRP A 165 7.93 6.66 9.85
CA TRP A 165 8.57 5.55 9.15
C TRP A 165 9.55 6.02 8.07
N ASN A 166 10.78 5.51 8.12
CA ASN A 166 11.79 5.68 7.08
C ASN A 166 11.99 4.36 6.32
N ARG A 167 11.40 4.26 5.13
CA ARG A 167 11.54 3.07 4.27
C ARG A 167 12.98 2.84 3.81
N ASN A 168 13.80 3.87 3.66
CA ASN A 168 15.20 3.70 3.27
C ASN A 168 15.97 2.95 4.37
N ALA A 169 15.67 3.25 5.63
CA ALA A 169 16.27 2.53 6.76
C ALA A 169 15.83 1.05 6.82
N LEU A 170 14.57 0.72 6.46
CA LEU A 170 14.17 -0.68 6.26
C LEU A 170 15.02 -1.35 5.17
N SER A 171 15.20 -0.68 4.02
CA SER A 171 15.90 -1.26 2.86
C SER A 171 17.37 -1.58 3.14
N THR A 172 18.02 -0.80 4.02
CA THR A 172 19.40 -1.00 4.46
C THR A 172 19.53 -1.75 5.78
N ASN A 173 18.42 -2.23 6.35
CA ASN A 173 18.35 -2.83 7.68
C ASN A 173 18.89 -1.93 8.81
N ALA A 174 18.83 -0.61 8.63
CA ALA A 174 19.22 0.34 9.65
C ALA A 174 18.14 0.42 10.75
N ALA A 175 18.61 0.53 12.00
CA ALA A 175 17.74 0.67 13.15
C ALA A 175 16.98 2.01 13.12
N GLN A 176 15.70 1.99 13.49
CA GLN A 176 14.87 3.19 13.60
C GLN A 176 14.28 3.30 15.01
N ARG A 177 14.36 4.50 15.61
CA ARG A 177 13.78 4.76 16.91
C ARG A 177 13.28 6.20 17.01
N GLY A 178 12.16 6.40 17.70
CA GLY A 178 11.63 7.73 17.92
C GLY A 178 10.32 7.70 18.70
N GLU A 179 9.74 8.88 18.87
CA GLU A 179 8.42 9.02 19.47
C GLU A 179 7.33 8.74 18.42
N LEU A 180 6.21 8.15 18.85
CA LEU A 180 5.01 8.09 18.04
C LEU A 180 4.45 9.50 17.83
N VAL A 181 4.03 9.81 16.61
CA VAL A 181 3.57 11.14 16.25
C VAL A 181 2.09 11.27 16.59
N TYR A 182 1.73 12.16 17.51
CA TYR A 182 0.32 12.49 17.76
C TYR A 182 -0.33 13.09 16.51
N VAL A 183 -1.43 12.49 16.08
CA VAL A 183 -2.17 12.91 14.88
C VAL A 183 -3.36 13.79 15.24
N GLY A 184 -4.01 13.49 16.35
CA GLY A 184 -5.23 14.16 16.77
C GLY A 184 -6.02 13.31 17.76
N GLY A 185 -7.04 13.93 18.35
CA GLY A 185 -7.76 13.35 19.47
C GLY A 185 -8.69 14.35 20.11
N GLY A 186 -9.49 13.88 21.06
CA GLY A 186 -10.47 14.70 21.76
C GLY A 186 -11.55 13.87 22.43
N PRO A 187 -12.62 14.52 22.93
CA PRO A 187 -13.74 13.81 23.50
C PRO A 187 -14.50 13.06 22.41
N ILE A 188 -14.80 11.78 22.63
CA ILE A 188 -15.59 10.96 21.72
C ILE A 188 -17.02 11.52 21.61
N ARG A 189 -17.58 11.92 22.74
CA ARG A 189 -18.90 12.56 22.81
C ARG A 189 -18.70 14.04 22.52
N LYS A 190 -19.32 14.53 21.45
CA LYS A 190 -19.22 15.94 21.00
C LYS A 190 -17.87 16.29 20.36
N TYR A 191 -17.26 15.36 19.63
CA TYR A 191 -16.11 15.68 18.80
C TYR A 191 -16.50 16.70 17.74
N GLN A 192 -15.75 17.80 17.67
CA GLN A 192 -15.90 18.82 16.64
C GLN A 192 -14.68 18.80 15.74
N LEU A 193 -14.91 18.74 14.44
CA LEU A 193 -13.84 18.90 13.47
C LEU A 193 -13.25 20.30 13.65
N PRO A 194 -11.91 20.42 13.62
CA PRO A 194 -11.26 21.73 13.49
C PRO A 194 -11.91 22.50 12.33
N ASP A 195 -12.40 23.71 12.58
CA ASP A 195 -12.97 24.55 11.53
C ASP A 195 -11.82 25.10 10.67
N PRO A 196 -11.73 24.71 9.37
CA PRO A 196 -10.65 25.14 8.50
C PRO A 196 -10.65 26.66 8.27
N ALA A 197 -11.79 27.34 8.48
CA ALA A 197 -11.90 28.79 8.33
C ALA A 197 -11.39 29.57 9.55
N ARG A 198 -11.28 28.93 10.73
CA ARG A 198 -10.88 29.59 11.99
C ARG A 198 -9.48 29.22 12.46
N ASN A 199 -8.81 28.26 11.80
CA ASN A 199 -7.52 27.73 12.22
C ASN A 199 -7.48 27.38 13.72
N GLN A 200 -8.61 26.88 14.24
CA GLN A 200 -8.80 26.54 15.65
C GLN A 200 -8.71 25.02 15.81
N PRO A 201 -7.89 24.50 16.74
CA PRO A 201 -7.83 23.07 17.04
C PRO A 201 -9.19 22.58 17.57
N ALA A 202 -9.46 21.28 17.50
CA ALA A 202 -10.71 20.69 18.01
C ALA A 202 -10.95 21.13 19.47
N VAL A 203 -12.03 21.90 19.70
CA VAL A 203 -12.37 22.44 21.02
C VAL A 203 -13.36 21.50 21.72
N ILE A 204 -13.11 21.25 23.01
CA ILE A 204 -14.05 20.57 23.91
C ILE A 204 -15.25 21.50 24.13
N VAL A 205 -16.40 21.21 23.49
CA VAL A 205 -17.63 21.94 23.79
C VAL A 205 -18.28 21.35 25.04
N ASP A 206 -18.23 22.14 26.11
CA ASP A 206 -18.85 21.84 27.39
C ASP A 206 -20.32 21.46 27.19
N PRO A 207 -20.78 20.30 27.70
CA PRO A 207 -22.14 19.87 27.52
C PRO A 207 -23.23 20.81 28.04
N ALA A 208 -22.88 21.76 28.90
CA ALA A 208 -23.81 22.68 29.53
C ALA A 208 -24.12 23.94 28.69
N GLN A 209 -23.43 24.18 27.57
CA GLN A 209 -23.72 25.32 26.72
C GLN A 209 -24.59 24.91 25.53
N LYS A 210 -25.89 25.21 25.66
CA LYS A 210 -26.87 25.20 24.58
C LYS A 210 -27.31 26.63 24.29
#